data_AF-A0A7V8NRW4-F1
#
_entry.id   AF-A0A7V8NRW4-F1
#
_cell.length_a   1.000
_cell.length_b   1.000
_cell.length_c   1.000
_cell.angle_alpha   90.00
_cell.angle_beta   90.00
_cell.angle_gamma   90.00
#
_symmetry.space_group_name_H-M   'P 1'
#
loop_
_entity.id
_entity.type
_entity.pdbx_description
1 polymer ?
#
loop_
_entity_poly.entity_id
_entity_poly.type
_entity_poly.pdbx_seq_one_letter_code
_entity_poly.pdbx_strand_id
1 'polypeptide(L)'
;LATGKLDGSGSPLNGTGLPANCWPNYGPQAGIPAPQTMWAADGRNGGAPDPTKAGPAWIQIGSEGGLLPAPVVIPPTPVNYEQNTRSITIGSVAVHGLWLGPAERADVIVDFSKFAGKTLILYNDAPTPAPAIDSRLDYFTGDGDQTPIGGAPNTPPGYGPNTRTVMQVIVDGTAPNQVPFSLPALNAAFASTATTKGLFASTQPTTIVPEPNYNSAYNGNFPPVYAPISANTLTFSPMAPLTFEALLSAENLPQCSATAPAQCAPLNHKTIQELFTLDYGRMNATLGTELPNVNFQNQTTIPLGYVDPATEVIRQGDTQLWKITHNGVDSHFIHFHLFNVQVINRVGWDGSLRPPDANEMGWKDTVRMNPLEDIVVALQPITPQLPWPLPNSVRMNDVSGLGNMFTNLNPFSNGGATTVDGPTNFGWEYVWHCHILGHEENDMMRPILWQV
;
A
#
# COMPACT_ATOMS: atom_id res chain seq x y z
N LEU A 1 -0.05 -7.90 -10.11
CA LEU A 1 1.41 -7.89 -10.41
C LEU A 1 1.90 -9.34 -10.35
N ALA A 2 2.91 -9.73 -11.14
CA ALA A 2 3.31 -11.13 -11.21
C ALA A 2 4.16 -11.51 -10.00
N THR A 3 3.52 -11.96 -8.92
CA THR A 3 4.19 -12.78 -7.91
C THR A 3 4.76 -14.01 -8.62
N GLY A 4 5.99 -14.40 -8.29
CA GLY A 4 6.65 -15.54 -8.95
C GLY A 4 5.73 -16.76 -9.00
N LYS A 5 5.61 -17.40 -10.18
CA LYS A 5 4.74 -18.56 -10.32
C LYS A 5 5.18 -19.65 -9.33
N LEU A 6 4.21 -20.17 -8.57
CA LEU A 6 4.38 -21.28 -7.65
C LEU A 6 3.93 -22.59 -8.32
N ASP A 7 4.49 -23.73 -7.90
CA ASP A 7 3.90 -25.03 -8.22
C ASP A 7 2.66 -25.33 -7.34
N GLY A 8 1.98 -26.45 -7.62
CA GLY A 8 0.80 -26.90 -6.87
C GLY A 8 1.06 -27.25 -5.39
N SER A 9 2.30 -27.12 -4.90
CA SER A 9 2.68 -27.26 -3.48
C SER A 9 2.95 -25.92 -2.78
N GLY A 10 2.82 -24.80 -3.51
CA GLY A 10 3.16 -23.46 -3.01
C GLY A 10 4.67 -23.17 -3.05
N SER A 11 5.48 -23.98 -3.74
CA SER A 11 6.92 -23.71 -3.88
C SER A 11 7.17 -22.76 -5.07
N PRO A 12 8.13 -21.82 -5.00
CA PRO A 12 8.58 -21.07 -6.18
C PRO A 12 8.97 -22.04 -7.31
N LEU A 13 8.55 -21.78 -8.56
CA LEU A 13 8.99 -22.56 -9.73
C LEU A 13 10.48 -22.29 -10.03
N ASN A 14 11.39 -22.78 -9.19
CA ASN A 14 12.83 -22.83 -9.48
C ASN A 14 13.53 -24.12 -9.00
N GLY A 15 13.06 -25.28 -9.45
CA GLY A 15 14.01 -26.41 -9.56
C GLY A 15 14.37 -27.13 -8.25
N THR A 16 13.36 -27.40 -7.41
CA THR A 16 13.18 -28.75 -6.85
C THR A 16 12.84 -29.81 -7.93
N GLY A 17 12.80 -29.46 -9.22
CA GLY A 17 12.65 -30.41 -10.33
C GLY A 17 12.06 -29.84 -11.64
N LEU A 18 12.73 -28.89 -12.30
CA LEU A 18 12.42 -28.57 -13.72
C LEU A 18 13.43 -29.26 -14.65
N PRO A 19 13.03 -29.70 -15.86
CA PRO A 19 13.94 -30.31 -16.82
C PRO A 19 15.05 -29.35 -17.24
N ALA A 20 16.20 -29.89 -17.63
CA ALA A 20 17.24 -29.12 -18.31
C ALA A 20 16.59 -28.35 -19.47
N ASN A 21 16.83 -27.03 -19.51
CA ASN A 21 16.36 -26.04 -20.51
C ASN A 21 15.13 -25.17 -20.14
N CYS A 22 14.61 -25.24 -18.90
CA CYS A 22 13.60 -24.31 -18.38
C CYS A 22 14.18 -23.11 -17.60
N TRP A 23 15.37 -22.63 -17.99
CA TRP A 23 15.79 -21.28 -17.64
C TRP A 23 14.90 -20.30 -18.42
N PRO A 24 14.61 -19.08 -17.93
CA PRO A 24 14.08 -18.02 -18.78
C PRO A 24 15.19 -17.58 -19.74
N ASN A 25 15.42 -18.42 -20.74
CA ASN A 25 16.33 -18.21 -21.84
C ASN A 25 15.51 -17.43 -22.87
N TYR A 26 15.75 -16.12 -22.93
CA TYR A 26 15.14 -15.26 -23.93
C TYR A 26 15.82 -15.46 -25.28
N GLY A 27 15.30 -16.40 -26.06
CA GLY A 27 15.37 -16.35 -27.51
C GLY A 27 14.13 -15.65 -28.07
N PRO A 28 14.20 -15.02 -29.25
CA PRO A 28 13.07 -14.32 -29.85
C PRO A 28 11.98 -15.34 -30.25
N GLN A 29 10.82 -15.29 -29.58
CA GLN A 29 9.60 -15.91 -30.09
C GLN A 29 8.66 -14.85 -30.66
N ALA A 30 8.13 -15.12 -31.84
CA ALA A 30 7.24 -14.22 -32.56
C ALA A 30 5.90 -14.05 -31.81
N GLY A 31 5.52 -12.79 -31.55
CA GLY A 31 4.19 -12.45 -31.04
C GLY A 31 4.09 -12.08 -29.56
N ILE A 32 5.19 -12.12 -28.79
CA ILE A 32 5.24 -11.62 -27.41
C ILE A 32 6.13 -10.37 -27.35
N PRO A 33 5.61 -9.21 -26.91
CA PRO A 33 6.44 -8.03 -26.68
C PRO A 33 7.42 -8.28 -25.52
N ALA A 34 8.68 -8.49 -25.88
CA ALA A 34 9.91 -8.43 -25.06
C ALA A 34 10.02 -9.23 -23.73
N PRO A 35 11.25 -9.61 -23.34
CA PRO A 35 11.55 -10.29 -22.08
C PRO A 35 11.16 -9.57 -20.77
N GLN A 36 10.20 -10.09 -20.00
CA GLN A 36 10.03 -9.69 -18.58
C GLN A 36 10.92 -10.51 -17.66
N THR A 37 12.19 -10.13 -17.53
CA THR A 37 13.18 -10.79 -16.67
C THR A 37 12.70 -10.84 -15.22
N MET A 38 12.38 -12.03 -14.70
CA MET A 38 12.00 -12.22 -13.28
C MET A 38 13.18 -12.02 -12.30
N TRP A 39 14.42 -11.99 -12.81
CA TRP A 39 15.62 -11.72 -12.03
C TRP A 39 16.37 -10.55 -12.67
N ALA A 40 16.58 -9.48 -11.92
CA ALA A 40 17.20 -8.27 -12.45
C ALA A 40 18.68 -8.52 -12.78
N ALA A 41 19.00 -8.57 -14.06
CA ALA A 41 20.36 -8.45 -14.57
C ALA A 41 20.58 -7.02 -15.11
N ASP A 42 20.21 -6.03 -14.29
CA ASP A 42 20.20 -4.60 -14.65
C ASP A 42 21.48 -3.86 -14.26
N GLY A 43 22.45 -4.56 -13.68
CA GLY A 43 23.73 -3.98 -13.28
C GLY A 43 23.64 -2.98 -12.12
N ARG A 44 22.55 -3.00 -11.34
CA ARG A 44 22.39 -2.13 -10.17
C ARG A 44 23.57 -2.24 -9.21
N ASN A 45 23.89 -1.14 -8.54
CA ASN A 45 24.99 -1.11 -7.58
C ASN A 45 24.75 -2.14 -6.45
N GLY A 46 25.80 -2.86 -6.05
CA GLY A 46 25.72 -4.00 -5.14
C GLY A 46 25.09 -5.28 -5.71
N GLY A 47 24.64 -5.26 -6.98
CA GLY A 47 24.06 -6.42 -7.68
C GLY A 47 22.67 -6.84 -7.19
N ALA A 48 22.05 -7.75 -7.94
CA ALA A 48 20.88 -8.50 -7.46
C ALA A 48 21.35 -9.72 -6.64
N PRO A 49 20.56 -10.17 -5.64
CA PRO A 49 20.82 -11.44 -4.95
C PRO A 49 21.06 -12.60 -5.93
N ASP A 50 21.71 -13.67 -5.49
CA ASP A 50 21.93 -14.87 -6.32
C ASP A 50 20.71 -15.81 -6.22
N PRO A 51 20.03 -16.14 -7.34
CA PRO A 51 18.83 -16.97 -7.30
C PRO A 51 19.10 -18.40 -6.85
N THR A 52 20.35 -18.87 -7.02
CA THR A 52 20.74 -20.21 -6.59
C THR A 52 20.91 -20.32 -5.08
N LYS A 53 20.92 -19.18 -4.38
CA LYS A 53 21.03 -19.07 -2.92
C LYS A 53 19.75 -18.58 -2.27
N ALA A 54 18.62 -18.65 -2.99
CA ALA A 54 17.32 -18.24 -2.48
C ALA A 54 16.96 -19.00 -1.18
N GLY A 55 16.48 -18.25 -0.19
CA GLY A 55 15.95 -18.79 1.06
C GLY A 55 14.56 -19.42 0.89
N PRO A 56 13.88 -19.76 2.00
CA PRO A 56 12.48 -20.18 1.96
C PRO A 56 11.56 -19.04 1.50
N ALA A 57 10.39 -19.40 0.97
CA ALA A 57 9.32 -18.44 0.70
C ALA A 57 8.70 -17.90 2.00
N TRP A 58 8.15 -16.71 1.94
CA TRP A 58 7.28 -16.19 2.99
C TRP A 58 5.88 -16.77 2.81
N ILE A 59 5.24 -17.18 3.89
CA ILE A 59 3.82 -17.53 3.90
C ILE A 59 3.12 -16.50 4.75
N GLN A 60 2.65 -15.43 4.13
CA GLN A 60 1.94 -14.36 4.83
C GLN A 60 0.53 -14.82 5.16
N ILE A 61 0.14 -14.65 6.42
CA ILE A 61 -1.18 -15.01 6.96
C ILE A 61 -1.95 -13.80 7.47
N GLY A 62 -1.27 -12.66 7.68
CA GLY A 62 -1.87 -11.42 8.14
C GLY A 62 -1.13 -10.18 7.65
N SER A 63 -1.86 -9.07 7.64
CA SER A 63 -1.39 -7.69 7.49
C SER A 63 -1.55 -6.96 8.82
N GLU A 64 -1.14 -5.70 8.86
CA GLU A 64 -1.23 -4.85 10.05
C GLU A 64 -2.66 -4.66 10.60
N GLY A 65 -3.69 -4.86 9.77
CA GLY A 65 -5.11 -4.85 10.18
C GLY A 65 -5.71 -6.23 10.48
N GLY A 66 -4.92 -7.32 10.50
CA GLY A 66 -5.39 -8.65 10.89
C GLY A 66 -5.10 -9.75 9.86
N LEU A 67 -5.90 -10.82 9.87
CA LEU A 67 -5.68 -11.96 8.97
C LEU A 67 -5.95 -11.60 7.50
N LEU A 68 -5.23 -12.23 6.57
CA LEU A 68 -5.57 -12.25 5.15
C LEU A 68 -6.76 -13.20 4.89
N PRO A 69 -7.51 -13.03 3.79
CA PRO A 69 -8.61 -13.95 3.43
C PRO A 69 -8.12 -15.37 3.11
N ALA A 70 -6.86 -15.53 2.73
CA ALA A 70 -6.18 -16.80 2.57
C ALA A 70 -4.67 -16.61 2.79
N PRO A 71 -3.93 -17.66 3.19
CA PRO A 71 -2.48 -17.63 3.21
C PRO A 71 -1.91 -17.32 1.82
N VAL A 72 -0.95 -16.40 1.76
CA VAL A 72 -0.27 -16.00 0.52
C VAL A 72 1.17 -16.44 0.57
N VAL A 73 1.57 -17.26 -0.39
CA VAL A 73 2.96 -17.69 -0.50
C VAL A 73 3.71 -16.73 -1.43
N ILE A 74 4.75 -16.09 -0.90
CA ILE A 74 5.53 -15.05 -1.56
C ILE A 74 6.96 -15.59 -1.74
N PRO A 75 7.36 -15.93 -2.98
CA PRO A 75 8.68 -16.49 -3.23
C PRO A 75 9.78 -15.43 -3.05
N PRO A 76 11.03 -15.83 -2.68
CA PRO A 76 12.17 -14.91 -2.71
C PRO A 76 12.36 -14.39 -4.14
N THR A 77 12.14 -13.09 -4.32
CA THR A 77 12.07 -12.46 -5.63
C THR A 77 12.76 -11.11 -5.52
N PRO A 78 13.84 -10.87 -6.27
CA PRO A 78 14.46 -9.57 -6.29
C PRO A 78 13.53 -8.51 -6.87
N VAL A 79 13.72 -7.28 -6.45
CA VAL A 79 13.01 -6.14 -7.02
C VAL A 79 13.30 -6.03 -8.51
N ASN A 80 12.24 -5.84 -9.31
CA ASN A 80 12.35 -5.40 -10.69
C ASN A 80 11.26 -4.36 -10.99
N TYR A 81 11.47 -3.59 -12.07
CA TYR A 81 10.71 -2.41 -12.40
C TYR A 81 9.83 -2.62 -13.63
N GLU A 82 8.80 -1.80 -13.79
CA GLU A 82 8.06 -1.68 -15.04
C GLU A 82 8.99 -1.14 -16.14
N GLN A 83 9.18 -1.91 -17.20
CA GLN A 83 10.10 -1.60 -18.30
C GLN A 83 9.36 -1.18 -19.59
N ASN A 84 8.04 -1.30 -19.62
CA ASN A 84 7.26 -0.88 -20.77
C ASN A 84 7.30 0.64 -20.90
N THR A 85 8.03 1.13 -21.91
CA THR A 85 8.18 2.56 -22.21
C THR A 85 6.88 3.26 -22.62
N ARG A 86 5.79 2.51 -22.79
CA ARG A 86 4.44 3.05 -23.01
C ARG A 86 3.59 3.07 -21.74
N SER A 87 4.03 2.41 -20.67
CA SER A 87 3.37 2.49 -19.37
C SER A 87 3.65 3.84 -18.74
N ILE A 88 2.61 4.46 -18.18
CA ILE A 88 2.80 5.69 -17.41
C ILE A 88 3.56 5.43 -16.11
N THR A 89 3.52 4.20 -15.60
CA THR A 89 4.21 3.78 -14.37
C THR A 89 5.59 3.18 -14.65
N ILE A 90 6.20 3.47 -15.81
CA ILE A 90 7.56 3.04 -16.11
C ILE A 90 8.53 3.42 -14.99
N GLY A 91 9.41 2.49 -14.63
CA GLY A 91 10.35 2.66 -13.53
C GLY A 91 9.77 2.35 -12.16
N SER A 92 8.46 2.24 -11.97
CA SER A 92 7.87 1.77 -10.71
C SER A 92 8.23 0.33 -10.41
N VAL A 93 8.31 -0.04 -9.13
CA VAL A 93 8.53 -1.43 -8.70
C VAL A 93 7.34 -2.29 -9.15
N ALA A 94 7.61 -3.28 -10.00
CA ALA A 94 6.58 -4.14 -10.60
C ALA A 94 6.69 -5.61 -10.16
N VAL A 95 7.88 -6.04 -9.75
CA VAL A 95 8.17 -7.39 -9.27
C VAL A 95 8.93 -7.26 -7.96
N HIS A 96 8.51 -8.00 -6.93
CA HIS A 96 9.13 -7.97 -5.62
C HIS A 96 8.81 -9.25 -4.84
N GLY A 97 9.61 -9.53 -3.80
CA GLY A 97 9.31 -10.51 -2.77
C GLY A 97 8.29 -9.97 -1.77
N LEU A 98 8.53 -10.17 -0.47
CA LEU A 98 7.76 -9.50 0.57
C LEU A 98 8.14 -8.02 0.57
N TRP A 99 7.24 -7.17 0.07
CA TRP A 99 7.41 -5.72 0.04
C TRP A 99 6.68 -5.11 1.22
N LEU A 100 7.41 -4.37 2.06
CA LEU A 100 6.88 -3.67 3.22
C LEU A 100 7.48 -2.28 3.28
N GLY A 101 6.64 -1.26 3.37
CA GLY A 101 7.09 0.09 3.73
C GLY A 101 7.06 0.37 5.23
N PRO A 102 7.42 1.61 5.61
CA PRO A 102 7.20 2.09 6.97
C PRO A 102 5.74 1.90 7.40
N ALA A 103 5.54 1.50 8.67
CA ALA A 103 4.27 1.13 9.32
C ALA A 103 3.50 -0.09 8.77
N GLU A 104 3.86 -0.63 7.62
CA GLU A 104 3.34 -1.93 7.20
C GLU A 104 3.91 -3.06 8.06
N ARG A 105 3.06 -4.04 8.38
CA ARG A 105 3.44 -5.23 9.17
C ARG A 105 2.87 -6.46 8.49
N ALA A 106 3.61 -7.56 8.57
CA ALA A 106 3.18 -8.84 8.03
C ALA A 106 3.37 -9.95 9.06
N ASP A 107 2.30 -10.72 9.30
CA ASP A 107 2.40 -11.98 10.03
C ASP A 107 2.76 -13.07 9.02
N VAL A 108 3.95 -13.68 9.20
CA VAL A 108 4.50 -14.64 8.25
C VAL A 108 4.90 -15.95 8.95
N ILE A 109 4.70 -17.04 8.23
CA ILE A 109 5.27 -18.36 8.55
C ILE A 109 6.43 -18.60 7.58
N VAL A 110 7.55 -19.07 8.11
CA VAL A 110 8.73 -19.42 7.33
C VAL A 110 9.17 -20.84 7.69
N ASP A 111 9.18 -21.73 6.70
CA ASP A 111 9.60 -23.13 6.88
C ASP A 111 11.08 -23.31 6.52
N PHE A 112 11.92 -23.43 7.55
CA PHE A 112 13.36 -23.65 7.41
C PHE A 112 13.75 -25.14 7.27
N SER A 113 12.80 -26.07 7.24
CA SER A 113 13.10 -27.52 7.26
C SER A 113 14.03 -27.99 6.13
N LYS A 114 13.95 -27.35 4.95
CA LYS A 114 14.84 -27.62 3.79
C LYS A 114 16.22 -26.96 3.89
N PHE A 115 16.47 -26.18 4.92
CA PHE A 115 17.69 -25.38 5.12
C PHE A 115 18.49 -25.82 6.35
N ALA A 116 18.24 -27.01 6.89
CA ALA A 116 18.98 -27.56 8.03
C ALA A 116 20.51 -27.49 7.82
N GLY A 117 21.23 -26.94 8.81
CA GLY A 117 22.68 -26.73 8.76
C GLY A 117 23.13 -25.59 7.84
N LYS A 118 22.22 -24.76 7.33
CA LYS A 118 22.53 -23.58 6.52
C LYS A 118 22.48 -22.31 7.37
N THR A 119 23.19 -21.29 6.90
CA THR A 119 23.07 -19.92 7.39
C THR A 119 22.43 -19.07 6.31
N LEU A 120 21.36 -18.37 6.67
CA LEU A 120 20.58 -17.52 5.79
C LEU A 120 20.70 -16.06 6.24
N ILE A 121 20.54 -15.15 5.28
CA ILE A 121 20.47 -13.71 5.53
C ILE A 121 19.12 -13.22 5.03
N LEU A 122 18.39 -12.51 5.89
CA LEU A 122 17.30 -11.65 5.47
C LEU A 122 17.89 -10.45 4.76
N TYR A 123 17.68 -10.39 3.45
CA TYR A 123 18.24 -9.36 2.59
C TYR A 123 17.13 -8.43 2.11
N ASN A 124 17.37 -7.13 2.22
CA ASN A 124 16.53 -6.08 1.68
C ASN A 124 17.18 -5.54 0.41
N ASP A 125 16.48 -5.65 -0.72
CA ASP A 125 16.89 -5.12 -2.02
C ASP A 125 15.94 -4.04 -2.54
N ALA A 126 15.12 -3.46 -1.66
CA ALA A 126 14.25 -2.34 -2.00
C ALA A 126 15.08 -1.09 -2.36
N PRO A 127 14.74 -0.40 -3.45
CA PRO A 127 15.33 0.90 -3.77
C PRO A 127 14.99 1.93 -2.69
N THR A 128 15.87 2.90 -2.49
CA THR A 128 15.62 4.04 -1.60
C THR A 128 16.04 5.34 -2.31
N PRO A 129 15.14 6.34 -2.46
CA PRO A 129 13.69 6.20 -2.32
C PRO A 129 13.14 5.21 -3.37
N ALA A 130 12.05 4.53 -3.05
CA ALA A 130 11.40 3.61 -3.99
C ALA A 130 10.40 4.38 -4.84
N PRO A 131 10.40 4.26 -6.19
CA PRO A 131 11.35 3.57 -7.05
C PRO A 131 12.54 4.44 -7.52
N ALA A 132 12.60 5.74 -7.19
CA ALA A 132 13.47 6.70 -7.87
C ALA A 132 14.99 6.45 -7.72
N ILE A 133 15.42 5.71 -6.68
CA ILE A 133 16.80 5.29 -6.40
C ILE A 133 17.77 6.49 -6.24
N ASP A 134 18.29 6.67 -5.02
CA ASP A 134 19.38 7.60 -4.73
C ASP A 134 20.50 6.84 -4.01
N SER A 135 21.67 6.73 -4.65
CA SER A 135 22.81 6.00 -4.08
C SER A 135 23.29 6.58 -2.76
N ARG A 136 22.98 7.84 -2.46
CA ARG A 136 23.33 8.50 -1.19
C ARG A 136 22.49 7.97 -0.02
N LEU A 137 21.37 7.32 -0.31
CA LEU A 137 20.41 6.78 0.67
C LEU A 137 20.36 5.25 0.69
N ASP A 138 21.19 4.57 -0.12
CA ASP A 138 21.29 3.12 -0.21
C ASP A 138 22.60 2.63 0.42
N TYR A 139 22.54 2.31 1.72
CA TYR A 139 23.72 1.99 2.52
C TYR A 139 23.98 0.48 2.58
N PHE A 140 25.15 0.05 2.12
CA PHE A 140 25.55 -1.36 2.22
C PHE A 140 27.06 -1.52 2.20
N THR A 141 27.55 -2.63 2.76
CA THR A 141 29.00 -2.90 2.81
C THR A 141 29.65 -2.79 1.42
N GLY A 142 30.57 -1.84 1.26
CA GLY A 142 31.25 -1.59 -0.01
C GLY A 142 30.48 -0.73 -1.01
N ASP A 143 29.51 0.06 -0.55
CA ASP A 143 28.80 1.10 -1.29
C ASP A 143 29.70 2.25 -1.78
N GLY A 144 30.94 2.32 -1.32
CA GLY A 144 31.91 3.34 -1.72
C GLY A 144 31.71 4.65 -0.97
N ASP A 145 32.67 5.57 -1.10
CA ASP A 145 32.58 6.88 -0.46
C ASP A 145 31.62 7.79 -1.24
N GLN A 146 30.43 8.05 -0.67
CA GLN A 146 29.41 8.93 -1.26
C GLN A 146 29.57 10.39 -0.82
N THR A 147 30.54 10.72 0.04
CA THR A 147 30.75 12.11 0.52
C THR A 147 30.98 13.14 -0.61
N PRO A 148 31.61 12.82 -1.76
CA PRO A 148 31.78 13.79 -2.86
C PRO A 148 30.47 14.27 -3.48
N ILE A 149 29.37 13.52 -3.30
CA ILE A 149 28.02 13.87 -3.80
C ILE A 149 27.03 14.19 -2.67
N GLY A 150 27.53 14.38 -1.44
CA GLY A 150 26.73 14.72 -0.27
C GLY A 150 26.05 13.53 0.43
N GLY A 151 26.52 12.31 0.20
CA GLY A 151 26.10 11.11 0.94
C GLY A 151 27.03 10.78 2.12
N ALA A 152 26.93 9.55 2.63
CA ALA A 152 27.76 9.05 3.72
C ALA A 152 29.14 8.52 3.24
N PRO A 153 30.14 8.43 4.12
CA PRO A 153 31.36 7.66 3.85
C PRO A 153 31.05 6.18 3.60
N ASN A 154 31.98 5.45 2.98
CA ASN A 154 31.83 4.02 2.71
C ASN A 154 31.47 3.22 3.97
N THR A 155 30.45 2.37 3.86
CA THR A 155 30.01 1.45 4.91
C THR A 155 31.01 0.30 5.09
N PRO A 156 31.75 0.21 6.21
CA PRO A 156 32.70 -0.87 6.45
C PRO A 156 32.00 -2.19 6.79
N PRO A 157 32.61 -3.36 6.52
CA PRO A 157 32.06 -4.65 6.93
C PRO A 157 31.82 -4.72 8.44
N GLY A 158 30.59 -5.05 8.85
CA GLY A 158 30.20 -5.20 10.25
C GLY A 158 29.82 -3.89 10.96
N TYR A 159 29.80 -2.76 10.25
CA TYR A 159 29.37 -1.47 10.78
C TYR A 159 28.14 -0.96 10.02
N GLY A 160 27.29 -0.20 10.70
CA GLY A 160 26.13 0.46 10.10
C GLY A 160 26.42 1.89 9.63
N PRO A 161 25.50 2.51 8.87
CA PRO A 161 24.23 1.92 8.43
C PRO A 161 24.42 0.89 7.32
N ASN A 162 23.76 -0.25 7.41
CA ASN A 162 23.63 -1.20 6.30
C ASN A 162 22.15 -1.58 6.22
N THR A 163 21.48 -1.09 5.18
CA THR A 163 20.03 -1.26 4.99
C THR A 163 19.70 -2.55 4.24
N ARG A 164 20.70 -3.26 3.70
CA ARG A 164 20.51 -4.45 2.88
C ARG A 164 20.64 -5.76 3.65
N THR A 165 21.53 -5.86 4.63
CA THR A 165 21.66 -7.08 5.47
C THR A 165 20.96 -6.87 6.82
N VAL A 166 19.74 -7.41 6.96
CA VAL A 166 18.85 -7.09 8.08
C VAL A 166 19.01 -8.06 9.26
N MET A 167 19.03 -9.36 8.98
CA MET A 167 19.05 -10.41 10.00
C MET A 167 19.80 -11.64 9.50
N GLN A 168 20.49 -12.34 10.39
CA GLN A 168 21.07 -13.66 10.13
C GLN A 168 20.26 -14.75 10.83
N VAL A 169 19.97 -15.83 10.12
CA VAL A 169 19.31 -17.03 10.64
C VAL A 169 20.25 -18.21 10.51
N ILE A 170 20.58 -18.86 11.61
CA ILE A 170 21.36 -20.10 11.64
C ILE A 170 20.38 -21.24 11.88
N VAL A 171 20.21 -22.10 10.88
CA VAL A 171 19.28 -23.23 10.97
C VAL A 171 20.01 -24.43 11.54
N ASP A 172 19.58 -24.90 12.71
CA ASP A 172 20.15 -26.08 13.34
C ASP A 172 20.02 -27.31 12.40
N GLY A 173 21.13 -28.03 12.23
CA GLY A 173 21.19 -29.26 11.45
C GLY A 173 20.98 -30.53 12.29
N THR A 174 20.88 -30.39 13.61
CA THR A 174 20.94 -31.53 14.55
C THR A 174 19.58 -31.91 15.15
N ALA A 175 18.64 -30.97 15.27
CA ALA A 175 17.28 -31.22 15.72
C ALA A 175 16.27 -31.28 14.55
N PRO A 176 15.76 -32.46 14.16
CA PRO A 176 14.78 -32.55 13.07
C PRO A 176 13.41 -32.02 13.51
N ASN A 177 12.70 -31.36 12.59
CA ASN A 177 11.33 -30.90 12.81
C ASN A 177 10.40 -32.10 13.07
N GLN A 178 9.75 -32.11 14.24
CA GLN A 178 8.86 -33.21 14.66
C GLN A 178 7.45 -33.07 14.06
N VAL A 179 7.02 -31.86 13.73
CA VAL A 179 5.68 -31.58 13.18
C VAL A 179 5.85 -30.81 11.87
N PRO A 180 5.83 -31.51 10.71
CA PRO A 180 5.96 -30.86 9.43
C PRO A 180 4.88 -29.81 9.21
N PHE A 181 5.29 -28.66 8.68
CA PHE A 181 4.35 -27.63 8.24
C PHE A 181 3.47 -28.18 7.08
N SER A 182 2.19 -27.83 7.07
CA SER A 182 1.23 -28.25 6.04
C SER A 182 0.45 -27.04 5.51
N LEU A 183 0.88 -26.52 4.37
CA LEU A 183 0.17 -25.46 3.65
C LEU A 183 -1.28 -25.85 3.29
N PRO A 184 -1.57 -27.09 2.84
CA PRO A 184 -2.96 -27.50 2.58
C PRO A 184 -3.84 -27.43 3.83
N ALA A 185 -3.33 -27.84 5.00
CA ALA A 185 -4.09 -27.76 6.24
C ALA A 185 -4.32 -26.30 6.67
N LEU A 186 -3.32 -25.44 6.49
CA LEU A 186 -3.45 -24.00 6.76
C LEU A 186 -4.49 -23.35 5.84
N ASN A 187 -4.44 -23.63 4.54
CA ASN A 187 -5.44 -23.15 3.58
C ASN A 187 -6.85 -23.62 3.93
N ALA A 188 -7.01 -24.88 4.35
CA ALA A 188 -8.29 -25.42 4.78
C ALA A 188 -8.84 -24.73 6.05
N ALA A 189 -7.97 -24.25 6.95
CA ALA A 189 -8.40 -23.50 8.13
C ALA A 189 -8.91 -22.08 7.78
N PHE A 190 -8.37 -21.45 6.73
CA PHE A 190 -8.81 -20.13 6.28
C PHE A 190 -10.09 -20.18 5.43
N ALA A 191 -10.30 -21.28 4.70
CA ALA A 191 -11.46 -21.45 3.83
C ALA A 191 -12.76 -21.66 4.63
N SER A 192 -13.83 -20.97 4.24
CA SER A 192 -15.19 -21.30 4.69
C SER A 192 -15.79 -22.42 3.85
N THR A 193 -16.71 -23.17 4.46
CA THR A 193 -17.61 -24.12 3.78
C THR A 193 -19.06 -23.67 3.97
N ALA A 194 -20.02 -24.43 3.44
CA ALA A 194 -21.44 -24.14 3.64
C ALA A 194 -21.88 -24.16 5.12
N THR A 195 -21.14 -24.85 6.00
CA THR A 195 -21.53 -25.03 7.41
C THR A 195 -20.52 -24.49 8.41
N THR A 196 -19.30 -24.16 7.98
CA THR A 196 -18.20 -23.73 8.87
C THR A 196 -17.54 -22.48 8.32
N LYS A 197 -17.43 -21.45 9.14
CA LYS A 197 -16.66 -20.24 8.79
C LYS A 197 -15.16 -20.53 8.94
N GLY A 198 -14.37 -20.12 7.95
CA GLY A 198 -12.92 -20.09 8.04
C GLY A 198 -12.41 -18.98 8.95
N LEU A 199 -11.10 -18.96 9.22
CA LEU A 199 -10.48 -18.04 10.18
C LEU A 199 -10.76 -16.56 9.87
N PHE A 200 -10.62 -16.14 8.62
CA PHE A 200 -10.87 -14.75 8.23
C PHE A 200 -12.33 -14.35 8.51
N ALA A 201 -13.29 -15.10 7.98
CA ALA A 201 -14.73 -14.80 8.13
C ALA A 201 -15.28 -14.94 9.56
N SER A 202 -14.54 -15.60 10.46
CA SER A 202 -14.92 -15.78 11.87
C SER A 202 -14.29 -14.75 12.81
N THR A 203 -13.16 -14.14 12.43
CA THR A 203 -12.40 -13.24 13.32
C THR A 203 -12.32 -11.80 12.82
N GLN A 204 -12.45 -11.57 11.51
CA GLN A 204 -12.34 -10.26 10.91
C GLN A 204 -13.72 -9.64 10.67
N PRO A 205 -13.85 -8.30 10.72
CA PRO A 205 -15.03 -7.62 10.20
C PRO A 205 -15.30 -8.00 8.74
N THR A 206 -16.57 -8.04 8.35
CA THR A 206 -16.96 -8.32 6.96
C THR A 206 -16.38 -7.26 6.03
N THR A 207 -15.69 -7.69 4.97
CA THR A 207 -15.17 -6.84 3.90
C THR A 207 -16.25 -5.92 3.32
N ILE A 208 -15.89 -4.67 2.99
CA ILE A 208 -16.82 -3.69 2.43
C ILE A 208 -17.17 -4.05 0.98
N VAL A 209 -16.17 -4.11 0.10
CA VAL A 209 -16.33 -4.41 -1.33
C VAL A 209 -15.96 -5.88 -1.58
N PRO A 210 -16.91 -6.75 -1.94
CA PRO A 210 -16.58 -8.15 -2.19
C PRO A 210 -15.85 -8.33 -3.52
N GLU A 211 -14.83 -9.18 -3.52
CA GLU A 211 -13.96 -9.47 -4.67
C GLU A 211 -13.63 -10.97 -4.76
N PRO A 212 -13.18 -11.49 -5.91
CA PRO A 212 -12.92 -12.92 -6.09
C PRO A 212 -11.96 -13.52 -5.06
N ASN A 213 -11.00 -12.73 -4.56
CA ASN A 213 -10.02 -13.17 -3.57
C ASN A 213 -10.66 -13.55 -2.22
N TYR A 214 -11.88 -13.07 -1.94
CA TYR A 214 -12.63 -13.42 -0.74
C TYR A 214 -13.53 -14.65 -0.90
N ASN A 215 -13.61 -15.24 -2.10
CA ASN A 215 -14.50 -16.38 -2.37
C ASN A 215 -14.23 -17.56 -1.45
N SER A 216 -12.96 -17.92 -1.25
CA SER A 216 -12.59 -19.02 -0.34
C SER A 216 -12.90 -18.66 1.12
N ALA A 217 -12.59 -17.42 1.53
CA ALA A 217 -12.80 -16.96 2.90
C ALA A 217 -14.27 -16.95 3.31
N TYR A 218 -15.19 -16.66 2.38
CA TYR A 218 -16.63 -16.54 2.67
C TYR A 218 -17.51 -17.63 2.03
N ASN A 219 -16.93 -18.63 1.36
CA ASN A 219 -17.68 -19.60 0.56
C ASN A 219 -18.63 -18.91 -0.44
N GLY A 220 -18.11 -17.89 -1.12
CA GLY A 220 -18.85 -16.99 -2.00
C GLY A 220 -18.48 -17.14 -3.48
N ASN A 221 -19.13 -16.32 -4.31
CA ASN A 221 -18.81 -16.17 -5.73
C ASN A 221 -18.98 -14.69 -6.14
N PHE A 222 -17.98 -13.88 -5.77
CA PHE A 222 -17.96 -12.45 -5.99
C PHE A 222 -17.30 -12.12 -7.33
N PRO A 223 -17.89 -11.22 -8.13
CA PRO A 223 -17.25 -10.70 -9.34
C PRO A 223 -16.12 -9.72 -8.97
N PRO A 224 -15.15 -9.48 -9.87
CA PRO A 224 -14.20 -8.38 -9.70
C PRO A 224 -14.94 -7.03 -9.70
N VAL A 225 -14.60 -6.17 -8.76
CA VAL A 225 -15.14 -4.81 -8.64
C VAL A 225 -13.96 -3.85 -8.65
N TYR A 226 -13.75 -3.16 -9.77
CA TYR A 226 -12.65 -2.21 -9.92
C TYR A 226 -13.15 -0.85 -10.39
N ALA A 227 -12.58 0.21 -9.84
CA ALA A 227 -12.81 1.57 -10.28
C ALA A 227 -11.82 1.94 -11.41
N PRO A 228 -12.31 2.30 -12.61
CA PRO A 228 -11.44 2.90 -13.64
C PRO A 228 -10.95 4.29 -13.23
N ILE A 229 -9.95 4.80 -13.93
CA ILE A 229 -9.34 6.12 -13.66
C ILE A 229 -10.37 7.27 -13.65
N SER A 230 -11.40 7.18 -14.50
CA SER A 230 -12.46 8.19 -14.61
C SER A 230 -13.61 8.01 -13.60
N ALA A 231 -13.53 7.02 -12.71
CA ALA A 231 -14.58 6.77 -11.74
C ALA A 231 -14.67 7.91 -10.71
N ASN A 232 -15.89 8.36 -10.44
CA ASN A 232 -16.21 9.22 -9.30
C ASN A 232 -17.19 8.54 -8.33
N THR A 233 -17.65 7.33 -8.68
CA THR A 233 -18.59 6.51 -7.92
C THR A 233 -18.25 5.05 -8.11
N LEU A 234 -18.57 4.19 -7.14
CA LEU A 234 -18.43 2.74 -7.24
C LEU A 234 -19.76 2.05 -6.93
N THR A 235 -20.16 1.13 -7.79
CA THR A 235 -21.36 0.31 -7.62
C THR A 235 -20.98 -1.13 -7.35
N PHE A 236 -21.48 -1.71 -6.26
CA PHE A 236 -21.21 -3.08 -5.86
C PHE A 236 -22.32 -3.62 -4.95
N SER A 237 -22.34 -4.94 -4.73
CA SER A 237 -23.30 -5.58 -3.82
C SER A 237 -22.57 -5.94 -2.52
N PRO A 238 -22.78 -5.20 -1.41
CA PRO A 238 -22.09 -5.48 -0.16
C PRO A 238 -22.58 -6.79 0.47
N MET A 239 -21.71 -7.41 1.28
CA MET A 239 -22.02 -8.64 2.02
C MET A 239 -22.75 -8.39 3.35
N ALA A 240 -22.66 -7.17 3.87
CA ALA A 240 -23.36 -6.72 5.06
C ALA A 240 -23.98 -5.33 4.78
N PRO A 241 -25.05 -4.93 5.48
CA PRO A 241 -25.58 -3.58 5.35
C PRO A 241 -24.49 -2.54 5.63
N LEU A 242 -24.32 -1.59 4.72
CA LEU A 242 -23.44 -0.44 4.86
C LEU A 242 -24.27 0.84 4.92
N THR A 243 -23.84 1.77 5.76
CA THR A 243 -24.23 3.17 5.68
C THR A 243 -23.06 3.94 5.10
N PHE A 244 -23.36 4.86 4.19
CA PHE A 244 -22.41 5.82 3.68
C PHE A 244 -22.83 7.18 4.22
N GLU A 245 -21.87 7.93 4.73
CA GLU A 245 -22.16 9.27 5.24
C GLU A 245 -22.74 10.12 4.10
N ALA A 246 -23.78 10.89 4.41
CA ALA A 246 -24.08 12.08 3.62
C ALA A 246 -22.92 13.05 3.83
N LEU A 247 -21.90 12.90 2.98
CA LEU A 247 -20.69 13.72 2.92
C LEU A 247 -21.10 15.20 2.94
N LEU A 248 -20.23 16.08 3.44
CA LEU A 248 -20.56 17.49 3.59
C LEU A 248 -21.20 17.99 2.28
N SER A 249 -22.32 18.70 2.36
CA SER A 249 -22.95 19.29 1.17
C SER A 249 -21.97 20.16 0.36
N ALA A 250 -20.92 20.64 1.01
CA ALA A 250 -19.80 21.38 0.44
C ALA A 250 -18.83 20.56 -0.43
N GLU A 251 -18.71 19.23 -0.24
CA GLU A 251 -17.86 18.36 -1.07
C GLU A 251 -18.45 18.15 -2.47
N ASN A 252 -19.75 18.42 -2.65
CA ASN A 252 -20.48 18.32 -3.92
C ASN A 252 -20.19 17.02 -4.69
N LEU A 253 -20.11 15.92 -3.96
CA LEU A 253 -19.76 14.62 -4.54
C LEU A 253 -20.84 14.13 -5.50
N PRO A 254 -20.46 13.36 -6.53
CA PRO A 254 -21.43 12.88 -7.50
C PRO A 254 -22.51 12.04 -6.83
N GLN A 255 -23.77 12.38 -7.09
CA GLN A 255 -24.89 11.57 -6.66
C GLN A 255 -25.00 10.34 -7.55
N CYS A 256 -25.20 9.18 -6.94
CA CYS A 256 -25.53 7.96 -7.65
C CYS A 256 -26.51 7.10 -6.86
N SER A 257 -27.13 6.16 -7.56
CA SER A 257 -28.04 5.18 -6.98
C SER A 257 -27.91 3.85 -7.72
N ALA A 258 -28.23 2.78 -7.01
CA ALA A 258 -28.27 1.43 -7.56
C ALA A 258 -29.52 0.71 -7.02
N THR A 259 -29.97 -0.30 -7.77
CA THR A 259 -31.08 -1.14 -7.34
C THR A 259 -30.56 -2.19 -6.37
N ALA A 260 -31.20 -2.31 -5.20
CA ALA A 260 -30.89 -3.34 -4.22
C ALA A 260 -30.88 -4.75 -4.87
N PRO A 261 -29.91 -5.61 -4.51
CA PRO A 261 -28.99 -5.51 -3.38
C PRO A 261 -27.73 -4.68 -3.66
N ALA A 262 -27.53 -4.17 -4.87
CA ALA A 262 -26.41 -3.30 -5.16
C ALA A 262 -26.59 -1.93 -4.48
N GLN A 263 -25.47 -1.36 -4.07
CA GLN A 263 -25.35 0.01 -3.57
C GLN A 263 -24.39 0.77 -4.49
N CYS A 264 -24.60 2.08 -4.60
CA CYS A 264 -23.66 2.97 -5.24
C CYS A 264 -23.21 4.02 -4.23
N ALA A 265 -21.89 4.22 -4.12
CA ALA A 265 -21.29 5.20 -3.24
C ALA A 265 -20.36 6.12 -4.03
N PRO A 266 -20.33 7.43 -3.71
CA PRO A 266 -19.33 8.35 -4.26
C PRO A 266 -17.93 7.98 -3.80
N LEU A 267 -16.94 8.27 -4.63
CA LEU A 267 -15.53 8.28 -4.24
C LEU A 267 -15.20 9.67 -3.71
N ASN A 268 -14.58 9.78 -2.54
CA ASN A 268 -14.00 11.02 -2.05
C ASN A 268 -12.60 11.17 -2.66
N HIS A 269 -12.39 12.26 -3.41
CA HIS A 269 -11.16 12.47 -4.18
C HIS A 269 -10.10 13.14 -3.31
N LYS A 270 -9.05 12.38 -2.99
CA LYS A 270 -7.87 12.84 -2.27
C LYS A 270 -6.67 12.82 -3.19
N THR A 271 -5.57 13.44 -2.75
CA THR A 271 -4.36 13.47 -3.55
C THR A 271 -3.10 13.35 -2.71
N ILE A 272 -2.06 12.84 -3.35
CA ILE A 272 -0.67 13.05 -2.98
C ILE A 272 -0.06 13.90 -4.08
N GLN A 273 0.57 14.99 -3.69
CA GLN A 273 1.16 15.93 -4.61
C GLN A 273 2.57 16.29 -4.16
N GLU A 274 3.52 16.08 -5.06
CA GLU A 274 4.91 16.51 -4.87
C GLU A 274 5.14 17.84 -5.59
N LEU A 275 5.54 18.87 -4.85
CA LEU A 275 5.82 20.22 -5.33
C LEU A 275 7.14 20.71 -4.73
N PHE A 276 7.38 22.02 -4.77
CA PHE A 276 8.55 22.65 -4.18
C PHE A 276 8.13 23.69 -3.16
N THR A 277 8.83 23.73 -2.02
CA THR A 277 8.65 24.80 -1.05
C THR A 277 9.05 26.14 -1.69
N LEU A 278 8.28 27.21 -1.41
CA LEU A 278 8.52 28.52 -2.04
C LEU A 278 9.75 29.25 -1.48
N ASP A 279 10.18 28.88 -0.28
CA ASP A 279 11.27 29.50 0.45
C ASP A 279 12.66 28.99 0.01
N TYR A 280 12.82 27.67 -0.14
CA TYR A 280 14.10 27.02 -0.40
C TYR A 280 14.10 26.15 -1.67
N GLY A 281 12.95 26.01 -2.36
CA GLY A 281 12.85 25.15 -3.54
C GLY A 281 13.11 23.68 -3.24
N ARG A 282 12.85 23.23 -2.00
CA ARG A 282 12.99 21.82 -1.61
C ARG A 282 11.76 21.07 -2.10
N MET A 283 11.95 19.88 -2.66
CA MET A 283 10.83 19.01 -3.00
C MET A 283 10.04 18.70 -1.73
N ASN A 284 8.72 18.86 -1.78
CA ASN A 284 7.83 18.58 -0.67
C ASN A 284 6.62 17.78 -1.16
N ALA A 285 6.35 16.68 -0.48
CA ALA A 285 5.16 15.87 -0.70
C ALA A 285 4.08 16.32 0.27
N THR A 286 2.87 16.56 -0.23
CA THR A 286 1.72 17.00 0.58
C THR A 286 0.50 16.17 0.24
N LEU A 287 -0.41 16.09 1.21
CA LEU A 287 -1.75 15.54 0.99
C LEU A 287 -2.70 16.66 0.58
N GLY A 288 -3.90 16.30 0.13
CA GLY A 288 -4.91 17.29 -0.23
C GLY A 288 -6.12 16.67 -0.92
N THR A 289 -6.79 17.49 -1.75
CA THR A 289 -7.96 17.08 -2.52
C THR A 289 -7.72 17.18 -4.02
N GLU A 290 -8.42 16.35 -4.78
CA GLU A 290 -8.53 16.50 -6.23
C GLU A 290 -9.98 16.80 -6.58
N LEU A 291 -10.23 17.67 -7.57
CA LEU A 291 -11.59 17.92 -8.03
C LEU A 291 -12.18 16.68 -8.73
N PRO A 292 -13.45 16.32 -8.50
CA PRO A 292 -14.10 15.26 -9.26
C PRO A 292 -14.30 15.68 -10.73
N ASN A 293 -14.53 14.70 -11.61
CA ASN A 293 -14.75 14.90 -13.05
C ASN A 293 -13.56 15.57 -13.78
N VAL A 294 -12.34 15.20 -13.40
CA VAL A 294 -11.13 15.70 -14.06
C VAL A 294 -11.18 15.50 -15.57
N ASN A 295 -10.82 16.56 -16.29
CA ASN A 295 -10.72 16.57 -17.75
C ASN A 295 -9.70 17.61 -18.18
N PHE A 296 -9.44 17.72 -19.49
CA PHE A 296 -8.44 18.64 -20.04
C PHE A 296 -8.67 20.13 -19.71
N GLN A 297 -9.88 20.52 -19.26
CA GLN A 297 -10.22 21.88 -18.83
C GLN A 297 -10.23 22.05 -17.31
N ASN A 298 -10.33 20.97 -16.54
CA ASN A 298 -10.49 21.00 -15.09
C ASN A 298 -9.75 19.84 -14.44
N GLN A 299 -8.42 19.90 -14.42
CA GLN A 299 -7.58 18.97 -13.67
C GLN A 299 -6.84 19.79 -12.62
N THR A 300 -7.38 19.80 -11.40
CA THR A 300 -6.80 20.56 -10.30
C THR A 300 -6.60 19.67 -9.10
N THR A 301 -5.34 19.51 -8.74
CA THR A 301 -4.90 19.02 -7.44
C THR A 301 -4.69 20.22 -6.51
N ILE A 302 -5.28 20.16 -5.31
CA ILE A 302 -5.18 21.22 -4.32
C ILE A 302 -4.39 20.65 -3.12
N PRO A 303 -3.09 20.95 -3.02
CA PRO A 303 -2.31 20.57 -1.85
C PRO A 303 -2.81 21.34 -0.63
N LEU A 304 -2.88 20.67 0.51
CA LEU A 304 -3.35 21.22 1.76
C LEU A 304 -2.32 20.92 2.86
N GLY A 305 -1.95 21.93 3.63
CA GLY A 305 -1.11 21.73 4.81
C GLY A 305 -1.89 21.16 5.98
N TYR A 306 -1.22 20.72 7.04
CA TYR A 306 -1.91 20.26 8.26
C TYR A 306 -2.74 21.36 8.93
N VAL A 307 -2.34 22.61 8.74
CA VAL A 307 -3.07 23.79 9.21
C VAL A 307 -4.36 24.04 8.42
N ASP A 308 -4.51 23.53 7.20
CA ASP A 308 -5.73 23.78 6.43
C ASP A 308 -6.95 23.07 7.06
N PRO A 309 -8.17 23.64 6.97
CA PRO A 309 -9.37 23.02 7.50
C PRO A 309 -9.53 21.57 7.05
N ALA A 310 -9.97 20.68 7.94
CA ALA A 310 -10.11 19.27 7.64
C ALA A 310 -11.08 19.05 6.47
N THR A 311 -10.67 18.20 5.54
CA THR A 311 -11.47 17.72 4.41
C THR A 311 -11.93 16.28 4.60
N GLU A 312 -11.50 15.64 5.69
CA GLU A 312 -11.79 14.26 6.07
C GLU A 312 -12.70 14.27 7.31
N VAL A 313 -14.00 14.43 7.08
CA VAL A 313 -15.02 14.34 8.14
C VAL A 313 -15.67 12.97 8.06
N ILE A 314 -15.70 12.25 9.19
CA ILE A 314 -16.19 10.87 9.23
C ILE A 314 -17.05 10.65 10.47
N ARG A 315 -18.26 10.11 10.28
CA ARG A 315 -19.18 9.71 11.36
C ARG A 315 -19.04 8.26 11.79
N GLN A 316 -19.36 8.01 13.06
CA GLN A 316 -19.45 6.65 13.59
C GLN A 316 -20.42 5.76 12.79
N GLY A 317 -19.88 4.62 12.33
CA GLY A 317 -20.63 3.59 11.60
C GLY A 317 -20.67 3.79 10.08
N ASP A 318 -20.30 4.98 9.59
CA ASP A 318 -20.36 5.28 8.16
C ASP A 318 -19.09 4.84 7.43
N THR A 319 -19.28 4.09 6.35
CA THR A 319 -18.21 3.71 5.42
C THR A 319 -17.92 4.86 4.46
N GLN A 320 -16.66 5.03 4.07
CA GLN A 320 -16.26 5.93 2.98
C GLN A 320 -15.44 5.19 1.94
N LEU A 321 -15.57 5.60 0.68
CA LEU A 321 -14.67 5.18 -0.39
C LEU A 321 -13.80 6.36 -0.79
N TRP A 322 -12.49 6.18 -0.80
CA TRP A 322 -11.55 7.21 -1.23
C TRP A 322 -10.86 6.80 -2.51
N LYS A 323 -10.72 7.75 -3.42
CA LYS A 323 -9.84 7.67 -4.57
C LYS A 323 -8.69 8.63 -4.33
N ILE A 324 -7.48 8.10 -4.17
CA ILE A 324 -6.29 8.88 -3.83
C ILE A 324 -5.40 8.91 -5.07
N THR A 325 -5.35 10.07 -5.72
CA THR A 325 -4.56 10.31 -6.93
C THR A 325 -3.15 10.71 -6.55
N HIS A 326 -2.15 9.93 -6.98
CA HIS A 326 -0.76 10.21 -6.65
C HIS A 326 -0.01 10.82 -7.84
N ASN A 327 0.22 12.13 -7.74
CA ASN A 327 1.02 12.93 -8.66
C ASN A 327 2.41 13.18 -8.07
N GLY A 328 3.27 12.18 -8.20
CA GLY A 328 4.62 12.18 -7.67
C GLY A 328 5.47 11.08 -8.29
N VAL A 329 6.72 10.98 -7.83
CA VAL A 329 7.74 10.06 -8.33
C VAL A 329 8.17 9.02 -7.32
N ASP A 330 7.85 9.20 -6.02
CA ASP A 330 8.20 8.26 -4.95
C ASP A 330 6.97 7.51 -4.42
N SER A 331 7.12 6.22 -4.12
CA SER A 331 6.10 5.46 -3.41
C SER A 331 5.94 5.99 -1.99
N HIS A 332 4.71 6.35 -1.62
CA HIS A 332 4.35 6.78 -0.26
C HIS A 332 3.61 5.66 0.48
N PHE A 333 3.81 5.56 1.78
CA PHE A 333 3.11 4.59 2.62
C PHE A 333 2.19 5.36 3.55
N ILE A 334 0.91 5.42 3.19
CA ILE A 334 -0.06 6.27 3.88
C ILE A 334 -0.67 5.50 5.03
N HIS A 335 -0.39 5.93 6.25
CA HIS A 335 -0.96 5.38 7.47
C HIS A 335 -2.24 6.12 7.85
N PHE A 336 -3.24 5.37 8.28
CA PHE A 336 -4.56 5.84 8.67
C PHE A 336 -4.77 5.48 10.15
N HIS A 337 -4.85 6.48 11.01
CA HIS A 337 -5.21 6.23 12.40
C HIS A 337 -6.69 5.85 12.48
N LEU A 338 -7.09 4.95 13.37
CA LEU A 338 -8.48 4.50 13.61
C LEU A 338 -9.10 3.52 12.59
N PHE A 339 -8.73 3.61 11.32
CA PHE A 339 -9.45 2.91 10.25
C PHE A 339 -8.85 1.55 9.92
N ASN A 340 -9.74 0.58 9.72
CA ASN A 340 -9.45 -0.57 8.88
C ASN A 340 -9.67 -0.14 7.42
N VAL A 341 -8.66 -0.35 6.58
CA VAL A 341 -8.63 0.06 5.18
C VAL A 341 -8.64 -1.19 4.31
N GLN A 342 -9.59 -1.27 3.39
CA GLN A 342 -9.59 -2.25 2.32
C GLN A 342 -9.03 -1.60 1.06
N VAL A 343 -8.01 -2.19 0.45
CA VAL A 343 -7.58 -1.81 -0.90
C VAL A 343 -8.49 -2.48 -1.93
N ILE A 344 -9.12 -1.70 -2.81
CA ILE A 344 -10.03 -2.22 -3.86
C ILE A 344 -9.26 -2.43 -5.15
N ASN A 345 -8.58 -1.40 -5.66
CA ASN A 345 -7.68 -1.52 -6.78
C ASN A 345 -6.76 -0.31 -6.88
N ARG A 346 -5.73 -0.45 -7.71
CA ARG A 346 -4.97 0.67 -8.27
C ARG A 346 -5.31 0.81 -9.76
N VAL A 347 -5.06 1.97 -10.31
CA VAL A 347 -5.20 2.23 -11.75
C VAL A 347 -4.14 3.23 -12.18
N GLY A 348 -3.35 2.87 -13.20
CA GLY A 348 -2.39 3.82 -13.77
C GLY A 348 -3.13 4.95 -14.48
N TRP A 349 -2.51 6.12 -14.58
CA TRP A 349 -3.09 7.25 -15.32
C TRP A 349 -3.32 7.00 -16.81
N ASP A 350 -2.73 5.92 -17.36
CA ASP A 350 -3.02 5.37 -18.69
C ASP A 350 -4.29 4.51 -18.74
N GLY A 351 -5.02 4.38 -17.62
CA GLY A 351 -6.22 3.58 -17.46
C GLY A 351 -5.97 2.10 -17.19
N SER A 352 -4.72 1.66 -17.02
CA SER A 352 -4.41 0.26 -16.75
C SER A 352 -4.82 -0.14 -15.33
N LEU A 353 -5.85 -0.98 -15.24
CA LEU A 353 -6.36 -1.52 -13.97
C LEU A 353 -5.36 -2.48 -13.36
N ARG A 354 -5.09 -2.31 -12.06
CA ARG A 354 -4.20 -3.15 -11.26
C ARG A 354 -4.96 -3.63 -10.02
N PRO A 355 -5.31 -4.92 -9.92
CA PRO A 355 -5.88 -5.45 -8.69
C PRO A 355 -4.86 -5.32 -7.54
N PRO A 356 -5.32 -5.31 -6.27
CA PRO A 356 -4.42 -5.34 -5.13
C PRO A 356 -3.56 -6.62 -5.17
N ASP A 357 -2.38 -6.57 -4.57
CA ASP A 357 -1.60 -7.78 -4.41
C ASP A 357 -2.31 -8.74 -3.46
N ALA A 358 -2.12 -10.04 -3.63
CA ALA A 358 -2.82 -11.03 -2.82
C ALA A 358 -2.58 -10.83 -1.29
N ASN A 359 -1.41 -10.31 -0.93
CA ASN A 359 -1.04 -10.00 0.45
C ASN A 359 -1.49 -8.61 0.94
N GLU A 360 -2.23 -7.86 0.11
CA GLU A 360 -2.91 -6.61 0.48
C GLU A 360 -4.44 -6.81 0.64
N MET A 361 -4.94 -8.04 0.46
CA MET A 361 -6.38 -8.36 0.54
C MET A 361 -6.93 -8.50 1.97
N GLY A 362 -6.08 -8.36 2.99
CA GLY A 362 -6.53 -8.26 4.38
C GLY A 362 -6.96 -6.83 4.72
N TRP A 363 -7.44 -6.63 5.95
CA TRP A 363 -7.57 -5.27 6.47
C TRP A 363 -6.18 -4.66 6.67
N LYS A 364 -6.05 -3.40 6.29
CA LYS A 364 -4.81 -2.62 6.37
C LYS A 364 -5.03 -1.40 7.25
N ASP A 365 -3.95 -0.86 7.79
CA ASP A 365 -3.94 0.48 8.39
C ASP A 365 -2.95 1.40 7.66
N THR A 366 -2.12 0.82 6.79
CA THR A 366 -1.10 1.53 6.02
C THR A 366 -1.15 1.03 4.60
N VAL A 367 -1.20 1.94 3.63
CA VAL A 367 -1.38 1.58 2.22
C VAL A 367 -0.27 2.18 1.36
N ARG A 368 0.40 1.32 0.60
CA ARG A 368 1.36 1.72 -0.43
C ARG A 368 0.67 2.43 -1.60
N MET A 369 1.15 3.64 -1.89
CA MET A 369 0.75 4.48 -3.01
C MET A 369 1.89 4.54 -4.01
N ASN A 370 1.68 4.04 -5.22
CA ASN A 370 2.73 4.05 -6.25
C ASN A 370 2.66 5.33 -7.09
N PRO A 371 3.79 5.81 -7.63
CA PRO A 371 3.82 6.93 -8.57
C PRO A 371 2.86 6.76 -9.73
N LEU A 372 2.14 7.83 -10.07
CA LEU A 372 1.29 7.94 -11.28
C LEU A 372 0.17 6.89 -11.35
N GLU A 373 -0.27 6.44 -10.17
CA GLU A 373 -1.44 5.58 -9.97
C GLU A 373 -2.46 6.30 -9.10
N ASP A 374 -3.73 6.01 -9.36
CA ASP A 374 -4.79 6.27 -8.39
C ASP A 374 -5.05 4.97 -7.64
N ILE A 375 -5.13 5.06 -6.32
CA ILE A 375 -5.63 3.95 -5.52
C ILE A 375 -7.08 4.20 -5.14
N VAL A 376 -7.86 3.13 -5.05
CA VAL A 376 -9.21 3.17 -4.51
C VAL A 376 -9.26 2.29 -3.27
N VAL A 377 -9.69 2.88 -2.16
CA VAL A 377 -9.76 2.24 -0.85
C VAL A 377 -11.14 2.41 -0.23
N ALA A 378 -11.56 1.45 0.58
CA ALA A 378 -12.72 1.56 1.44
C ALA A 378 -12.29 1.66 2.90
N LEU A 379 -12.82 2.65 3.61
CA LEU A 379 -12.53 2.90 5.02
C LEU A 379 -13.66 2.32 5.88
N GLN A 380 -13.28 1.43 6.78
CA GLN A 380 -14.11 0.96 7.88
C GLN A 380 -13.65 1.64 9.17
N PRO A 381 -14.38 2.65 9.65
CA PRO A 381 -14.05 3.22 10.93
C PRO A 381 -14.37 2.28 12.09
N ILE A 382 -13.46 2.20 13.06
CA ILE A 382 -13.66 1.45 14.29
C ILE A 382 -13.68 2.41 15.46
N THR A 383 -14.78 2.47 16.21
CA THR A 383 -14.85 3.28 17.43
C THR A 383 -14.24 2.52 18.61
N PRO A 384 -13.16 3.05 19.23
CA PRO A 384 -12.58 2.46 20.42
C PRO A 384 -13.62 2.34 21.53
N GLN A 385 -13.71 1.17 22.14
CA GLN A 385 -14.54 0.97 23.33
C GLN A 385 -13.75 1.46 24.55
N LEU A 386 -14.15 2.62 25.08
CA LEU A 386 -13.49 3.23 26.23
C LEU A 386 -14.41 3.18 27.45
N PRO A 387 -13.88 2.90 28.66
CA PRO A 387 -14.70 2.85 29.86
C PRO A 387 -15.00 4.25 30.44
N TRP A 388 -14.59 5.32 29.76
CA TRP A 388 -14.83 6.72 30.12
C TRP A 388 -15.16 7.54 28.86
N PRO A 389 -15.88 8.68 28.99
CA PRO A 389 -16.11 9.59 27.86
C PRO A 389 -14.81 10.31 27.48
N LEU A 390 -14.61 10.58 26.19
CA LEU A 390 -13.55 11.46 25.69
C LEU A 390 -14.15 12.80 25.26
N PRO A 391 -13.57 13.94 25.69
CA PRO A 391 -13.99 15.25 25.20
C PRO A 391 -13.56 15.46 23.74
N ASN A 392 -14.24 16.38 23.07
CA ASN A 392 -13.83 16.82 21.74
C ASN A 392 -12.50 17.61 21.80
N SER A 393 -11.64 17.41 20.80
CA SER A 393 -10.48 18.26 20.54
C SER A 393 -10.96 19.59 19.96
N VAL A 394 -10.72 20.69 20.67
CA VAL A 394 -11.04 22.05 20.18
C VAL A 394 -9.76 22.89 20.24
N ARG A 395 -9.23 23.25 19.07
CA ARG A 395 -7.98 24.00 18.92
C ARG A 395 -8.03 24.95 17.72
N MET A 396 -7.09 25.89 17.65
CA MET A 396 -6.87 26.66 16.43
C MET A 396 -6.37 25.72 15.32
N ASN A 397 -6.64 26.09 14.07
CA ASN A 397 -6.11 25.35 12.93
C ASN A 397 -4.59 25.55 12.83
N ASP A 398 -4.14 26.81 12.99
CA ASP A 398 -2.73 27.14 13.19
C ASP A 398 -2.40 27.25 14.69
N VAL A 399 -1.79 26.20 15.25
CA VAL A 399 -1.38 26.19 16.66
C VAL A 399 -0.14 27.06 16.96
N SER A 400 0.58 27.53 15.93
CA SER A 400 1.73 28.42 16.09
C SER A 400 1.34 29.87 16.31
N GLY A 401 0.12 30.26 15.90
CA GLY A 401 -0.39 31.63 15.98
C GLY A 401 0.30 32.61 15.02
N LEU A 402 0.98 32.12 13.98
CA LEU A 402 1.65 32.94 12.97
C LEU A 402 0.69 33.40 11.86
N GLY A 403 -0.45 32.72 11.70
CA GLY A 403 -1.69 33.26 11.13
C GLY A 403 -1.74 33.44 9.62
N ASN A 404 -0.85 32.83 8.82
CA ASN A 404 -0.76 33.12 7.38
C ASN A 404 -0.32 31.93 6.49
N MET A 405 -0.57 30.67 6.90
CA MET A 405 -0.12 29.49 6.12
C MET A 405 -1.26 28.68 5.50
N PHE A 406 -2.44 29.27 5.33
CA PHE A 406 -3.58 28.59 4.73
C PHE A 406 -3.54 28.63 3.20
N THR A 407 -4.05 27.57 2.60
CA THR A 407 -4.37 27.51 1.18
C THR A 407 -5.48 28.50 0.84
N ASN A 408 -5.27 29.30 -0.21
CA ASN A 408 -6.23 30.31 -0.69
C ASN A 408 -7.22 29.77 -1.74
N LEU A 409 -7.39 28.45 -1.80
CA LEU A 409 -8.25 27.75 -2.74
C LEU A 409 -9.27 26.93 -1.97
N ASN A 410 -10.52 26.93 -2.46
CA ASN A 410 -11.55 26.07 -1.96
C ASN A 410 -11.25 24.63 -2.41
N PRO A 411 -11.10 23.66 -1.49
CA PRO A 411 -10.66 22.30 -1.80
C PRO A 411 -11.65 21.50 -2.66
N PHE A 412 -12.88 21.98 -2.85
CA PHE A 412 -13.96 21.29 -3.57
C PHE A 412 -14.40 21.99 -4.86
N SER A 413 -13.85 23.18 -5.16
CA SER A 413 -14.21 23.93 -6.38
C SER A 413 -13.05 24.62 -7.07
N ASN A 414 -11.86 24.68 -6.45
CA ASN A 414 -10.72 25.47 -6.91
C ASN A 414 -11.02 26.98 -7.06
N GLY A 415 -12.15 27.46 -6.51
CA GLY A 415 -12.43 28.88 -6.39
C GLY A 415 -11.52 29.52 -5.34
N GLY A 416 -11.26 30.82 -5.45
CA GLY A 416 -10.55 31.55 -4.40
C GLY A 416 -11.29 31.44 -3.06
N ALA A 417 -10.55 31.11 -2.00
CA ALA A 417 -11.07 31.00 -0.64
C ALA A 417 -10.19 31.80 0.32
N THR A 418 -10.79 32.27 1.42
CA THR A 418 -10.06 32.88 2.53
C THR A 418 -10.38 32.09 3.77
N THR A 419 -9.38 31.37 4.28
CA THR A 419 -9.48 30.68 5.56
C THR A 419 -9.11 31.66 6.67
N VAL A 420 -10.01 31.83 7.64
CA VAL A 420 -9.76 32.60 8.85
C VAL A 420 -9.43 31.61 9.95
N ASP A 421 -8.27 31.76 10.59
CA ASP A 421 -7.91 30.93 11.73
C ASP A 421 -8.89 31.17 12.89
N GLY A 422 -9.26 30.10 13.57
CA GLY A 422 -10.23 30.15 14.65
C GLY A 422 -10.41 28.81 15.35
N PRO A 423 -11.01 28.80 16.55
CA PRO A 423 -11.24 27.56 17.29
C PRO A 423 -12.11 26.62 16.47
N THR A 424 -11.56 25.47 16.12
CA THR A 424 -12.20 24.41 15.34
C THR A 424 -12.38 23.20 16.23
N ASN A 425 -13.57 22.61 16.20
CA ASN A 425 -13.88 21.37 16.90
C ASN A 425 -13.57 20.19 15.97
N PHE A 426 -12.58 19.39 16.33
CA PHE A 426 -12.14 18.22 15.57
C PHE A 426 -12.82 16.90 16.00
N GLY A 427 -13.78 16.94 16.93
CA GLY A 427 -14.37 15.72 17.49
C GLY A 427 -13.31 14.90 18.21
N TRP A 428 -13.25 13.58 17.94
CA TRP A 428 -12.05 12.82 18.28
C TRP A 428 -11.04 12.97 17.15
N GLU A 429 -9.97 13.69 17.42
CA GLU A 429 -9.02 14.04 16.37
C GLU A 429 -8.07 12.88 16.09
N TYR A 430 -8.01 12.47 14.82
CA TYR A 430 -7.06 11.48 14.29
C TYR A 430 -6.35 12.07 13.08
N VAL A 431 -5.43 11.32 12.49
CA VAL A 431 -4.69 11.77 11.30
C VAL A 431 -4.56 10.65 10.28
N TRP A 432 -4.34 11.06 9.03
CA TRP A 432 -3.72 10.22 8.02
C TRP A 432 -2.52 10.95 7.47
N HIS A 433 -1.44 10.20 7.21
CA HIS A 433 -0.15 10.79 6.85
C HIS A 433 0.72 9.79 6.10
N CYS A 434 1.72 10.30 5.39
CA CYS A 434 2.81 9.45 4.94
C CYS A 434 3.65 9.01 6.12
N HIS A 435 4.02 7.73 6.16
CA HIS A 435 4.85 7.16 7.23
C HIS A 435 6.35 7.13 6.87
N ILE A 436 6.73 7.79 5.77
CA ILE A 436 8.10 8.27 5.59
C ILE A 436 8.22 9.52 6.45
N LEU A 437 8.86 9.41 7.62
CA LEU A 437 8.85 10.46 8.63
C LEU A 437 9.34 11.83 8.11
N GLY A 438 10.31 11.82 7.18
CA GLY A 438 10.73 13.05 6.52
C GLY A 438 9.62 13.73 5.74
N HIS A 439 8.70 12.99 5.11
CA HIS A 439 7.54 13.56 4.43
C HIS A 439 6.48 14.02 5.45
N GLU A 440 6.21 13.23 6.49
CA GLU A 440 5.30 13.57 7.58
C GLU A 440 5.67 14.90 8.25
N GLU A 441 6.94 15.04 8.67
CA GLU A 441 7.47 16.22 9.36
C GLU A 441 7.54 17.46 8.45
N ASN A 442 7.57 17.26 7.12
CA ASN A 442 7.47 18.32 6.12
C ASN A 442 6.02 18.48 5.59
N ASP A 443 5.03 18.16 6.43
CA ASP A 443 3.60 18.49 6.27
C ASP A 443 2.80 17.55 5.35
N MET A 444 3.25 16.31 5.14
CA MET A 444 2.47 15.26 4.47
C MET A 444 1.49 14.56 5.45
N MET A 445 0.68 15.35 6.14
CA MET A 445 -0.26 14.89 7.16
C MET A 445 -1.54 15.74 7.12
N ARG A 446 -2.69 15.11 7.36
CA ARG A 446 -3.99 15.80 7.38
C ARG A 446 -4.85 15.32 8.56
N PRO A 447 -5.62 16.23 9.19
CA PRO A 447 -6.50 15.86 10.29
C PRO A 447 -7.73 15.13 9.80
N ILE A 448 -8.15 14.11 10.55
CA ILE A 448 -9.42 13.42 10.39
C ILE A 448 -10.33 13.81 11.55
N LEU A 449 -11.52 14.26 11.17
CA LEU A 449 -12.54 14.79 12.05
C LEU A 449 -13.56 13.69 12.36
N TRP A 450 -13.38 13.02 13.49
CA TRP A 450 -14.25 11.90 13.90
C TRP A 450 -15.45 12.38 14.71
N GLN A 451 -16.64 12.22 14.16
CA GLN A 451 -17.91 12.56 14.79
C GLN A 451 -18.53 11.30 15.43
N VAL A 452 -18.36 11.17 16.74
CA VAL A 452 -19.01 10.17 17.62
C VAL A 452 -20.37 10.63 18.12
#